data_AF-A0A239SW10-F1
#
_entry.id   AF-A0A239SW10-F1
#
_cell.length_a   1.000
_cell.length_b   1.000
_cell.length_c   1.000
_cell.angle_alpha   90.00
_cell.angle_beta   90.00
_cell.angle_gamma   90.00
#
_symmetry.space_group_name_H-M   'P 1'
#
loop_
_entity.id
_entity.type
_entity.pdbx_description
1 polymer ?
#
loop_
_entity_poly.entity_id
_entity_poly.type
_entity_poly.pdbx_seq_one_letter_code
_entity_poly.pdbx_strand_id
1 'polypeptide(L)'
;MSFEKSFFEKKQVNWSSLADFGFVKEDEVWHYCELFFDGSFEAQIQIMPDGQVMGQIVDVELDEPYLAYQVLSPVGAFVHQVRDAYSTILERVAEACFTEQLFRSDQANRLAQRILKEFSDKPDHPFKRIPEAVVFRSPANQKWYALVMSVSRNKVDKKKPASSEVVDILNIKVNEKVLPQLLEKGGFYPSYHMSKTSWLTIILDETVDDNLIFDLLSQSRALVSPKSYRAAENEPDYWIIPANLKLYDIDLDFAQNKEQVWHHKGKINAGDIMGIYITAPTRALRYICRISDVFQENDEMMMRLHLVKVFPDNEFPIDRLIQLGVKAVRGPRRMTPDLVAEVKAIL
;
A
#
# COMPACT_ATOMS: atom_id res chain seq x y z
N MET A 1 14.35 27.03 -1.71
CA MET A 1 14.56 25.98 -0.69
C MET A 1 15.66 26.48 0.21
N SER A 2 15.48 26.44 1.53
CA SER A 2 16.58 26.67 2.46
C SER A 2 17.59 25.54 2.34
N PHE A 3 18.84 25.83 2.69
CA PHE A 3 19.96 24.87 2.59
C PHE A 3 19.71 23.63 3.45
N GLU A 4 19.11 23.81 4.63
CA GLU A 4 18.81 22.78 5.61
C GLU A 4 17.72 21.82 5.11
N LYS A 5 16.73 22.33 4.38
CA LYS A 5 15.55 21.57 3.97
C LYS A 5 15.91 20.31 3.18
N SER A 6 16.99 20.34 2.38
CA SER A 6 17.42 19.18 1.59
C SER A 6 17.89 17.99 2.43
N PHE A 7 18.36 18.21 3.66
CA PHE A 7 18.88 17.15 4.53
C PHE A 7 17.79 16.34 5.22
N PHE A 8 16.59 16.92 5.33
CA PHE A 8 15.44 16.37 6.05
C PHE A 8 14.24 16.06 5.12
N GLU A 9 14.43 16.12 3.80
CA GLU A 9 13.36 15.71 2.88
C GLU A 9 13.03 14.22 3.04
N LYS A 10 11.73 13.89 3.14
CA LYS A 10 11.25 12.51 3.36
C LYS A 10 11.78 11.89 4.65
N LYS A 11 12.03 12.71 5.68
CA LYS A 11 12.44 12.24 6.99
C LYS A 11 11.43 12.69 8.04
N GLN A 12 11.15 11.82 9.00
CA GLN A 12 10.29 12.12 10.14
C GLN A 12 11.12 12.15 11.42
N VAL A 13 10.91 13.18 12.24
CA VAL A 13 11.60 13.33 13.52
C VAL A 13 11.32 12.13 14.42
N ASN A 14 12.39 11.52 14.93
CA ASN A 14 12.32 10.59 16.05
C ASN A 14 12.47 11.38 17.35
N TRP A 15 11.34 11.83 17.89
CA TRP A 15 11.31 12.67 19.10
C TRP A 15 12.05 12.06 20.30
N SER A 16 12.11 10.73 20.37
CA SER A 16 12.76 10.02 21.48
C SER A 16 14.28 10.09 21.45
N SER A 17 14.91 10.33 20.29
CA SER A 17 16.37 10.39 20.18
C SER A 17 16.95 11.81 20.25
N LEU A 18 16.10 12.84 20.27
CA LEU A 18 16.54 14.24 20.31
C LEU A 18 17.37 14.56 21.56
N ALA A 19 16.87 14.19 22.74
CA ALA A 19 17.57 14.43 24.00
C ALA A 19 18.90 13.68 24.08
N ASP A 20 18.94 12.42 23.62
CA ASP A 20 20.14 11.59 23.61
C ASP A 20 21.22 12.13 22.66
N PHE A 21 20.81 12.78 21.56
CA PHE A 21 21.73 13.44 20.64
C PHE A 21 22.30 14.76 21.20
N GLY A 22 21.58 15.41 22.12
CA GLY A 22 21.99 16.66 22.75
C GLY A 22 21.05 17.85 22.49
N PHE A 23 19.87 17.63 21.92
CA PHE A 23 18.86 18.70 21.85
C PHE A 23 18.27 18.97 23.23
N VAL A 24 18.00 20.25 23.51
CA VAL A 24 17.32 20.72 24.72
C VAL A 24 15.95 21.25 24.32
N LYS A 25 14.90 20.82 25.02
CA LYS A 25 13.54 21.32 24.80
C LYS A 25 13.33 22.62 25.59
N GLU A 26 13.02 23.70 24.89
CA GLU A 26 12.60 24.99 25.45
C GLU A 26 11.20 25.31 24.92
N ASP A 27 10.24 25.50 25.83
CA ASP A 27 8.80 25.55 25.51
C ASP A 27 8.33 24.35 24.67
N GLU A 28 8.05 24.55 23.38
CA GLU A 28 7.64 23.52 22.42
C GLU A 28 8.67 23.30 21.30
N VAL A 29 9.81 23.99 21.35
CA VAL A 29 10.86 23.92 20.33
C VAL A 29 12.07 23.16 20.88
N TRP A 30 12.68 22.31 20.05
CA TRP A 30 13.93 21.63 20.39
C TRP A 30 15.11 22.38 19.79
N HIS A 31 16.10 22.68 20.63
CA HIS A 31 17.27 23.47 20.28
C HIS A 31 18.54 22.62 20.37
N TYR A 32 19.41 22.75 19.38
CA TYR A 32 20.74 22.15 19.38
C TYR A 32 21.76 23.19 18.92
N CYS A 33 22.82 23.34 19.71
CA CYS A 33 23.94 24.21 19.39
C CYS A 33 25.23 23.40 19.36
N GLU A 34 26.04 23.58 18.33
CA GLU A 34 27.36 22.94 18.21
C GLU A 34 28.37 23.94 17.65
N LEU A 35 29.47 24.15 18.39
CA LEU A 35 30.62 24.89 17.88
C LEU A 35 31.37 24.04 16.86
N PHE A 36 31.75 24.65 15.75
CA PHE A 36 32.50 23.99 14.69
C PHE A 36 33.54 24.94 14.09
N PHE A 37 34.38 24.40 13.20
CA PHE A 37 35.44 25.16 12.53
C PHE A 37 36.37 25.85 13.55
N ASP A 38 36.96 25.05 14.44
CA ASP A 38 37.83 25.49 15.54
C ASP A 38 37.19 26.52 16.49
N GLY A 39 35.86 26.53 16.57
CA GLY A 39 35.09 27.42 17.45
C GLY A 39 34.83 28.80 16.86
N SER A 40 35.17 29.04 15.60
CA SER A 40 34.83 30.30 14.91
C SER A 40 33.34 30.43 14.60
N PHE A 41 32.62 29.30 14.47
CA PHE A 41 31.20 29.29 14.14
C PHE A 41 30.40 28.40 15.09
N GLU A 42 29.15 28.77 15.29
CA GLU A 42 28.15 27.98 15.99
C GLU A 42 27.01 27.61 15.03
N ALA A 43 26.71 26.31 14.95
CA ALA A 43 25.52 25.81 14.28
C ALA A 43 24.36 25.82 15.29
N GLN A 44 23.29 26.55 14.99
CA GLN A 44 22.07 26.59 15.79
C GLN A 44 20.93 25.94 15.00
N ILE A 45 20.41 24.83 15.51
CA ILE A 45 19.36 24.03 14.87
C ILE A 45 18.14 23.99 15.78
N GLN A 46 16.98 24.26 15.19
CA GLN A 46 15.68 24.27 15.85
C GLN A 46 14.74 23.28 15.17
N ILE A 47 14.04 22.46 15.95
CA ILE A 47 12.97 21.58 15.47
C ILE A 47 11.65 22.04 16.09
N MET A 48 10.76 22.52 15.23
CA MET A 48 9.41 22.99 15.58
C MET A 48 8.47 21.82 15.92
N PRO A 49 7.33 22.06 16.60
CA PRO A 49 6.37 21.00 16.97
C PRO A 49 5.79 20.21 15.79
N ASP A 50 5.72 20.84 14.62
CA ASP A 50 5.29 20.23 13.36
C ASP A 50 6.41 19.44 12.66
N GLY A 51 7.58 19.32 13.28
CA GLY A 51 8.76 18.65 12.75
C GLY A 51 9.56 19.50 11.75
N GLN A 52 9.18 20.75 11.51
CA GLN A 52 9.95 21.63 10.63
C GLN A 52 11.31 21.97 11.26
N VAL A 53 12.39 21.76 10.49
CA VAL A 53 13.75 22.13 10.89
C VAL A 53 14.09 23.53 10.39
N MET A 54 14.55 24.37 11.31
CA MET A 54 15.19 25.65 11.01
C MET A 54 16.64 25.59 11.48
N GLY A 55 17.55 26.17 10.72
CA GLY A 55 18.96 26.20 11.10
C GLY A 55 19.61 27.51 10.68
N GLN A 56 20.62 27.92 11.44
CA GLN A 56 21.46 29.06 11.15
C GLN A 56 22.90 28.83 11.60
N ILE A 57 23.83 29.54 10.98
CA ILE A 57 25.23 29.62 11.40
C ILE A 57 25.45 31.00 12.02
N VAL A 58 26.07 31.06 13.19
CA VAL A 58 26.45 32.30 13.87
C VAL A 58 27.98 32.39 13.89
N ASP A 59 28.53 33.56 13.54
CA ASP A 59 29.93 33.90 13.73
C ASP A 59 30.16 34.26 15.20
N VAL A 60 31.00 33.49 15.89
CA VAL A 60 31.16 33.58 17.35
C VAL A 60 31.92 34.84 17.75
N GLU A 61 32.82 35.35 16.90
CA GLU A 61 33.58 36.57 17.20
C GLU A 61 32.70 37.81 17.06
N LEU A 62 31.85 37.83 16.04
CA LEU A 62 30.99 38.97 15.74
C LEU A 62 29.63 38.93 16.44
N ASP A 63 29.21 37.75 16.94
CA ASP A 63 27.86 37.48 17.45
C ASP A 63 26.77 37.81 16.40
N GLU A 64 27.06 37.49 15.13
CA GLU A 64 26.20 37.82 13.97
C GLU A 64 25.89 36.57 13.11
N PRO A 65 24.69 36.50 12.49
CA PRO A 65 24.38 35.43 11.54
C PRO A 65 25.32 35.43 10.33
N TYR A 66 25.99 34.31 10.10
CA TYR A 66 26.81 34.10 8.91
C TYR A 66 25.90 33.74 7.73
N LEU A 67 25.60 34.67 6.82
CA LEU A 67 24.63 34.44 5.73
C LEU A 67 25.24 33.86 4.45
N ALA A 68 26.57 33.86 4.31
CA ALA A 68 27.23 33.49 3.06
C ALA A 68 26.98 32.03 2.64
N TYR A 69 26.70 31.13 3.59
CA TYR A 69 26.39 29.74 3.29
C TYR A 69 25.06 29.57 2.53
N GLN A 70 24.12 30.51 2.66
CA GLN A 70 22.79 30.45 2.03
C GLN A 70 22.81 30.81 0.54
N VAL A 71 23.91 31.37 0.04
CA VAL A 71 24.05 31.75 -1.38
C VAL A 71 24.07 30.49 -2.25
N LEU A 72 23.25 30.45 -3.31
CA LEU A 72 23.12 29.26 -4.18
C LEU A 72 24.41 28.92 -4.95
N SER A 73 25.21 29.93 -5.27
CA SER A 73 26.51 29.80 -5.94
C SER A 73 27.58 30.57 -5.15
N PRO A 74 28.05 30.03 -4.01
CA PRO A 74 29.08 30.69 -3.23
C PRO A 74 30.39 30.73 -4.03
N VAL A 75 31.11 31.84 -3.96
CA VAL A 75 32.43 31.99 -4.58
C VAL A 75 33.47 32.07 -3.47
N GLY A 76 34.41 31.11 -3.46
CA GLY A 76 35.53 31.11 -2.52
C GLY A 76 35.63 29.82 -1.70
N ALA A 77 36.86 29.32 -1.54
CA ALA A 77 37.14 28.05 -0.84
C ALA A 77 36.66 28.04 0.62
N PHE A 78 36.71 29.19 1.30
CA PHE A 78 36.29 29.33 2.69
C PHE A 78 34.79 29.04 2.90
N VAL A 79 33.91 29.63 2.08
CA VAL A 79 32.46 29.42 2.19
C VAL A 79 32.11 27.95 1.95
N HIS A 80 32.83 27.27 1.05
CA HIS A 80 32.67 25.84 0.84
C HIS A 80 33.06 25.02 2.08
N GLN A 81 34.19 25.32 2.71
CA GLN A 81 34.62 24.63 3.93
C GLN A 81 33.61 24.80 5.07
N VAL A 82 33.07 26.01 5.27
CA VAL A 82 32.03 26.27 6.27
C VAL A 82 30.75 25.48 5.95
N ARG A 83 30.34 25.44 4.67
CA ARG A 83 29.17 24.65 4.23
C ARG A 83 29.37 23.16 4.43
N ASP A 84 30.54 22.62 4.12
CA ASP A 84 30.83 21.20 4.27
C ASP A 84 30.83 20.79 5.75
N ALA A 85 31.43 21.62 6.61
CA ALA A 85 31.40 21.40 8.05
C ALA A 85 29.98 21.46 8.62
N TYR A 86 29.17 22.46 8.23
CA TYR A 86 27.78 22.54 8.65
C TYR A 86 26.92 21.39 8.08
N SER A 87 27.16 20.95 6.84
CA SER A 87 26.49 19.78 6.24
C SER A 87 26.73 18.53 7.06
N THR A 88 27.96 18.33 7.55
CA THR A 88 28.33 17.18 8.39
C THR A 88 27.52 17.16 9.70
N ILE A 89 27.23 18.33 10.28
CA ILE A 89 26.38 18.43 11.48
C ILE A 89 24.94 18.07 11.13
N LEU A 90 24.39 18.63 10.04
CA LEU A 90 23.02 18.33 9.59
C LEU A 90 22.84 16.85 9.25
N GLU A 91 23.84 16.21 8.63
CA GLU A 91 23.85 14.79 8.31
C GLU A 91 23.82 13.93 9.59
N ARG A 92 24.65 14.24 10.59
CA ARG A 92 24.64 13.57 11.90
C ARG A 92 23.30 13.69 12.60
N VAL A 93 22.73 14.90 12.62
CA VAL A 93 21.39 15.15 13.18
C VAL A 93 20.37 14.30 12.42
N ALA A 94 20.40 14.31 11.09
CA ALA A 94 19.44 13.56 10.29
C ALA A 94 19.56 12.03 10.47
N GLU A 95 20.77 11.50 10.66
CA GLU A 95 21.01 10.08 10.90
C GLU A 95 20.54 9.63 12.30
N ALA A 96 20.80 10.43 13.33
CA ALA A 96 20.48 10.07 14.71
C ALA A 96 19.04 10.42 15.12
N CYS A 97 18.50 11.51 14.58
CA CYS A 97 17.25 12.13 15.04
C CYS A 97 16.07 11.92 14.10
N PHE A 98 16.25 11.28 12.96
CA PHE A 98 15.18 11.11 11.98
C PHE A 98 15.09 9.69 11.43
N THR A 99 13.90 9.36 10.93
CA THR A 99 13.61 8.10 10.24
C THR A 99 13.22 8.38 8.79
N GLU A 100 13.79 7.60 7.87
CA GLU A 100 13.45 7.64 6.46
C GLU A 100 11.98 7.28 6.25
N GLN A 101 11.30 8.09 5.44
CA GLN A 101 9.90 7.92 5.07
C GLN A 101 9.79 7.61 3.58
N LEU A 102 8.68 6.98 3.22
CA LEU A 102 8.42 6.62 1.83
C LEU A 102 8.08 7.85 0.97
N PHE A 103 7.40 8.82 1.58
CA PHE A 103 6.86 10.00 0.92
C PHE A 103 7.25 11.29 1.64
N ARG A 104 7.06 12.44 0.97
CA ARG A 104 7.41 13.78 1.50
C ARG A 104 6.38 14.28 2.50
N SER A 105 5.10 13.94 2.29
CA SER A 105 3.97 14.37 3.11
C SER A 105 3.65 13.36 4.21
N ASP A 106 3.32 13.87 5.40
CA ASP A 106 2.88 13.04 6.52
C ASP A 106 1.60 12.27 6.18
N GLN A 107 0.66 12.92 5.49
CA GLN A 107 -0.57 12.29 5.03
C GLN A 107 -0.30 11.05 4.15
N ALA A 108 0.62 11.14 3.18
CA ALA A 108 0.98 9.99 2.36
C ALA A 108 1.57 8.84 3.18
N ASN A 109 2.44 9.14 4.15
CA ASN A 109 3.06 8.14 5.01
C ASN A 109 2.02 7.49 5.95
N ARG A 110 1.10 8.26 6.55
CA ARG A 110 -0.01 7.72 7.36
C ARG A 110 -0.90 6.79 6.53
N LEU A 111 -1.28 7.20 5.32
CA LEU A 111 -2.07 6.38 4.41
C LEU A 111 -1.33 5.08 4.00
N ALA A 112 -0.04 5.17 3.72
CA ALA A 112 0.77 3.99 3.38
C ALA A 112 0.89 2.99 4.54
N GLN A 113 1.13 3.49 5.75
CA GLN A 113 1.11 2.68 6.97
C GLN A 113 -0.26 2.04 7.19
N ARG A 114 -1.35 2.78 6.95
CA ARG A 114 -2.72 2.27 7.07
C ARG A 114 -3.02 1.19 6.01
N ILE A 115 -2.58 1.37 4.77
CA ILE A 115 -2.67 0.35 3.71
C ILE A 115 -1.92 -0.93 4.13
N LEU A 116 -0.69 -0.79 4.62
CA LEU A 116 0.10 -1.93 5.09
C LEU A 116 -0.58 -2.64 6.27
N LYS A 117 -1.12 -1.89 7.22
CA LYS A 117 -1.79 -2.44 8.42
C LYS A 117 -3.11 -3.13 8.08
N GLU A 118 -3.97 -2.51 7.28
CA GLU A 118 -5.33 -2.99 7.04
C GLU A 118 -5.43 -3.96 5.85
N PHE A 119 -4.60 -3.77 4.82
CA PHE A 119 -4.65 -4.61 3.62
C PHE A 119 -3.47 -5.59 3.52
N SER A 120 -2.40 -5.39 4.30
CA SER A 120 -1.14 -6.13 4.16
C SER A 120 -0.50 -5.98 2.77
N ASP A 121 -0.89 -4.95 2.02
CA ASP A 121 -0.35 -4.66 0.70
C ASP A 121 0.93 -3.82 0.86
N LYS A 122 2.03 -4.29 0.26
CA LYS A 122 3.33 -3.61 0.32
C LYS A 122 3.48 -2.61 -0.84
N PRO A 123 4.25 -1.52 -0.64
CA PRO A 123 4.61 -0.62 -1.73
C PRO A 123 5.41 -1.35 -2.82
N ASP A 124 5.15 -1.00 -4.08
CA ASP A 124 5.88 -1.46 -5.27
C ASP A 124 6.48 -0.27 -6.03
N HIS A 125 7.66 -0.42 -6.60
CA HIS A 125 8.41 0.61 -7.33
C HIS A 125 8.60 0.20 -8.80
N PRO A 126 7.54 0.25 -9.63
CA PRO A 126 7.62 -0.26 -11.00
C PRO A 126 8.45 0.63 -11.94
N PHE A 127 8.74 1.88 -11.56
CA PHE A 127 9.39 2.86 -12.42
C PHE A 127 10.87 3.04 -12.07
N LYS A 128 11.77 2.40 -12.83
CA LYS A 128 13.23 2.55 -12.65
C LYS A 128 13.74 3.99 -12.74
N ARG A 129 13.08 4.84 -13.53
CA ARG A 129 13.47 6.24 -13.77
C ARG A 129 12.83 7.23 -12.78
N ILE A 130 11.85 6.78 -12.01
CA ILE A 130 11.07 7.58 -11.05
C ILE A 130 10.92 6.74 -9.78
N PRO A 131 12.02 6.42 -9.08
CA PRO A 131 12.00 5.52 -7.92
C PRO A 131 11.09 6.01 -6.79
N GLU A 132 10.82 7.31 -6.73
CA GLU A 132 9.91 7.96 -5.79
C GLU A 132 8.42 7.68 -6.08
N ALA A 133 8.08 7.19 -7.27
CA ALA A 133 6.71 6.80 -7.60
C ALA A 133 6.43 5.40 -7.07
N VAL A 134 5.47 5.32 -6.16
CA VAL A 134 5.07 4.10 -5.46
C VAL A 134 3.69 3.68 -5.88
N VAL A 135 3.52 2.41 -6.18
CA VAL A 135 2.24 1.80 -6.54
C VAL A 135 1.80 0.82 -5.46
N PHE A 136 0.50 0.80 -5.18
CA PHE A 136 -0.13 -0.28 -4.42
C PHE A 136 -1.01 -1.13 -5.34
N ARG A 137 -0.88 -2.46 -5.19
CA ARG A 137 -1.52 -3.45 -6.06
C ARG A 137 -2.37 -4.41 -5.28
N SER A 138 -3.49 -4.84 -5.87
CA SER A 138 -4.25 -5.96 -5.33
C SER A 138 -3.42 -7.24 -5.48
N PRO A 139 -3.10 -7.97 -4.39
CA PRO A 139 -2.25 -9.16 -4.45
C PRO A 139 -2.88 -10.27 -5.32
N ALA A 140 -4.20 -10.27 -5.44
CA ALA A 140 -4.96 -11.27 -6.18
C ALA A 140 -4.72 -11.25 -7.70
N ASN A 141 -4.38 -10.10 -8.28
CA ASN A 141 -4.19 -9.99 -9.73
C ASN A 141 -3.14 -8.96 -10.16
N GLN A 142 -2.41 -8.36 -9.22
CA GLN A 142 -1.33 -7.41 -9.45
C GLN A 142 -1.76 -6.10 -10.16
N LYS A 143 -3.07 -5.82 -10.22
CA LYS A 143 -3.60 -4.56 -10.76
C LYS A 143 -3.41 -3.43 -9.76
N TRP A 144 -3.08 -2.25 -10.26
CA TRP A 144 -2.89 -1.04 -9.47
C TRP A 144 -4.22 -0.50 -8.99
N TYR A 145 -4.33 -0.15 -7.72
CA TYR A 145 -5.45 0.61 -7.18
C TYR A 145 -5.05 1.98 -6.65
N ALA A 146 -3.75 2.19 -6.40
CA ALA A 146 -3.22 3.48 -5.99
C ALA A 146 -1.82 3.69 -6.57
N LEU A 147 -1.51 4.93 -6.89
CA LEU A 147 -0.19 5.41 -7.28
C LEU A 147 0.07 6.71 -6.53
N VAL A 148 1.12 6.74 -5.73
CA VAL A 148 1.61 7.94 -5.05
C VAL A 148 2.89 8.40 -5.73
N MET A 149 3.00 9.69 -6.03
CA MET A 149 4.22 10.28 -6.61
C MET A 149 4.32 11.76 -6.27
N SER A 150 5.53 12.31 -6.32
CA SER A 150 5.77 13.75 -6.09
C SER A 150 5.76 14.52 -7.42
N VAL A 151 5.04 15.64 -7.49
CA VAL A 151 4.95 16.49 -8.68
C VAL A 151 4.88 17.97 -8.30
N SER A 152 5.22 18.87 -9.23
CA SER A 152 4.94 20.29 -9.05
C SER A 152 3.43 20.54 -9.00
N ARG A 153 2.94 21.30 -8.01
CA ARG A 153 1.52 21.54 -7.74
C ARG A 153 0.77 22.06 -8.96
N ASN A 154 1.36 22.99 -9.72
CA ASN A 154 0.78 23.55 -10.95
C ASN A 154 0.51 22.51 -12.06
N LYS A 155 1.11 21.31 -12.00
CA LYS A 155 0.82 20.22 -12.94
C LYS A 155 -0.57 19.64 -12.72
N VAL A 156 -1.07 19.67 -11.48
CA VAL A 156 -2.37 19.14 -11.07
C VAL A 156 -3.38 20.25 -10.80
N ASP A 157 -3.05 21.20 -9.92
CA ASP A 157 -3.91 22.31 -9.56
C ASP A 157 -3.75 23.49 -10.53
N LYS A 158 -4.61 23.53 -11.55
CA LYS A 158 -4.62 24.61 -12.55
C LYS A 158 -5.09 25.97 -12.02
N LYS A 159 -5.66 26.02 -10.81
CA LYS A 159 -6.04 27.29 -10.15
C LYS A 159 -4.83 27.98 -9.52
N LYS A 160 -3.71 27.27 -9.32
CA LYS A 160 -2.44 27.80 -8.77
C LYS A 160 -1.28 27.66 -9.77
N PRO A 161 -1.34 28.30 -10.95
CA PRO A 161 -0.38 28.07 -12.04
C PRO A 161 1.05 28.51 -11.73
N ALA A 162 1.23 29.50 -10.85
CA ALA A 162 2.53 30.03 -10.45
C ALA A 162 3.24 29.19 -9.38
N SER A 163 2.59 28.18 -8.79
CA SER A 163 3.21 27.37 -7.74
C SER A 163 4.19 26.35 -8.31
N SER A 164 5.46 26.49 -7.95
CA SER A 164 6.53 25.50 -8.19
C SER A 164 6.70 24.51 -7.03
N GLU A 165 5.81 24.57 -6.03
CA GLU A 165 5.82 23.69 -4.86
C GLU A 165 5.73 22.22 -5.30
N VAL A 166 6.60 21.38 -4.76
CA VAL A 166 6.55 19.92 -4.97
C VAL A 166 5.65 19.31 -3.92
N VAL A 167 4.58 18.64 -4.36
CA VAL A 167 3.57 18.00 -3.52
C VAL A 167 3.48 16.51 -3.84
N ASP A 168 3.12 15.70 -2.84
CA ASP A 168 2.72 14.32 -3.10
C ASP A 168 1.27 14.27 -3.57
N ILE A 169 1.03 13.44 -4.57
CA ILE A 169 -0.30 13.20 -5.11
C ILE A 169 -0.64 11.72 -5.04
N LEU A 170 -1.91 11.41 -4.80
CA LEU A 170 -2.49 10.08 -4.89
C LEU A 170 -3.38 9.99 -6.12
N ASN A 171 -2.96 9.20 -7.10
CA ASN A 171 -3.83 8.71 -8.16
C ASN A 171 -4.57 7.47 -7.68
N ILE A 172 -5.89 7.48 -7.78
CA ILE A 172 -6.76 6.43 -7.27
C ILE A 172 -7.83 6.05 -8.28
N LYS A 173 -8.14 4.75 -8.39
CA LYS A 173 -9.21 4.28 -9.27
C LYS A 173 -10.57 4.52 -8.61
N VAL A 174 -11.51 5.08 -9.35
CA VAL A 174 -12.87 5.37 -8.85
C VAL A 174 -13.93 4.83 -9.80
N ASN A 175 -15.15 4.68 -9.31
CA ASN A 175 -16.30 4.34 -10.14
C ASN A 175 -16.65 5.54 -11.04
N GLU A 176 -16.75 5.31 -12.35
CA GLU A 176 -17.04 6.35 -13.35
C GLU A 176 -18.34 7.11 -13.05
N LYS A 177 -19.31 6.46 -12.39
CA LYS A 177 -20.58 7.08 -11.97
C LYS A 177 -20.44 8.11 -10.85
N VAL A 178 -19.43 7.94 -9.98
CA VAL A 178 -19.21 8.80 -8.80
C VAL A 178 -18.16 9.88 -9.09
N LEU A 179 -17.30 9.66 -10.09
CA LEU A 179 -16.22 10.57 -10.44
C LEU A 179 -16.67 12.04 -10.65
N PRO A 180 -17.76 12.35 -11.39
CA PRO A 180 -18.19 13.74 -11.56
C PRO A 180 -18.49 14.45 -10.22
N GLN A 181 -19.14 13.76 -9.29
CA GLN A 181 -19.51 14.31 -7.97
C GLN A 181 -18.26 14.55 -7.09
N LEU A 182 -17.23 13.71 -7.22
CA LEU A 182 -15.97 13.91 -6.50
C LEU A 182 -15.21 15.12 -7.04
N LEU A 183 -15.22 15.34 -8.36
CA LEU A 183 -14.53 16.47 -9.01
C LEU A 183 -15.16 17.84 -8.69
N GLU A 184 -16.41 17.86 -8.22
CA GLU A 184 -17.05 19.09 -7.72
C GLU A 184 -16.56 19.50 -6.33
N LYS A 185 -15.95 18.57 -5.58
CA LYS A 185 -15.44 18.81 -4.23
C LYS A 185 -14.01 19.35 -4.26
N GLY A 186 -13.68 20.21 -3.29
CA GLY A 186 -12.30 20.67 -3.08
C GLY A 186 -11.35 19.51 -2.75
N GLY A 187 -10.10 19.60 -3.19
CA GLY A 187 -9.07 18.59 -2.94
C GLY A 187 -9.04 17.43 -3.94
N PHE A 188 -10.00 17.35 -4.85
CA PHE A 188 -10.08 16.33 -5.90
C PHE A 188 -9.84 16.94 -7.29
N TYR A 189 -9.02 16.26 -8.10
CA TYR A 189 -8.57 16.76 -9.39
C TYR A 189 -8.66 15.66 -10.47
N PRO A 190 -8.79 16.03 -11.76
CA PRO A 190 -8.67 15.07 -12.85
C PRO A 190 -7.38 14.25 -12.75
N SER A 191 -7.41 13.00 -13.22
CA SER A 191 -6.27 12.10 -13.11
C SER A 191 -4.99 12.65 -13.76
N TYR A 192 -3.86 12.48 -13.08
CA TYR A 192 -2.54 12.82 -13.59
C TYR A 192 -1.86 11.55 -14.12
N HIS A 193 -1.48 11.53 -15.40
CA HIS A 193 -0.95 10.37 -16.17
C HIS A 193 -1.87 9.13 -16.29
N MET A 194 -2.97 9.04 -15.54
CA MET A 194 -3.93 7.93 -15.62
C MET A 194 -5.17 8.28 -16.47
N SER A 195 -6.05 7.31 -16.69
CA SER A 195 -7.31 7.50 -17.43
C SER A 195 -8.26 8.45 -16.69
N LYS A 196 -8.65 9.54 -17.34
CA LYS A 196 -9.55 10.58 -16.80
C LYS A 196 -10.99 10.11 -16.59
N THR A 197 -11.37 8.92 -17.06
CA THR A 197 -12.73 8.39 -16.89
C THR A 197 -12.86 7.50 -15.66
N SER A 198 -11.76 6.92 -15.19
CA SER A 198 -11.77 5.90 -14.13
C SER A 198 -10.73 6.13 -13.03
N TRP A 199 -9.99 7.23 -13.08
CA TRP A 199 -9.03 7.62 -12.07
C TRP A 199 -9.23 9.07 -11.64
N LEU A 200 -8.80 9.35 -10.42
CA LEU A 200 -8.87 10.64 -9.75
C LEU A 200 -7.52 10.95 -9.11
N THR A 201 -7.13 12.22 -9.08
CA THR A 201 -5.95 12.69 -8.34
C THR A 201 -6.38 13.42 -7.08
N ILE A 202 -5.70 13.15 -5.98
CA ILE A 202 -5.82 13.88 -4.71
C ILE A 202 -4.45 14.47 -4.39
N ILE A 203 -4.37 15.75 -4.03
CA ILE A 203 -3.14 16.32 -3.45
C ILE A 203 -3.14 15.98 -1.97
N LEU A 204 -2.06 15.39 -1.48
CA LEU A 204 -1.94 14.94 -0.08
C LEU A 204 -1.41 16.08 0.79
N ASP A 205 -2.22 17.13 0.92
CA ASP A 205 -1.93 18.37 1.67
C ASP A 205 -2.93 18.63 2.80
N GLU A 206 -3.52 17.57 3.38
CA GLU A 206 -4.51 17.62 4.47
C GLU A 206 -5.85 18.27 4.09
N THR A 207 -6.05 18.70 2.83
CA THR A 207 -7.34 19.26 2.34
C THR A 207 -8.47 18.22 2.39
N VAL A 208 -8.15 16.95 2.15
CA VAL A 208 -9.09 15.83 2.21
C VAL A 208 -8.71 14.95 3.39
N ASP A 209 -9.68 14.65 4.25
CA ASP A 209 -9.46 13.84 5.46
C ASP A 209 -8.96 12.42 5.14
N ASP A 210 -8.07 11.91 5.98
CA ASP A 210 -7.46 10.58 5.85
C ASP A 210 -8.51 9.46 5.76
N ASN A 211 -9.62 9.54 6.49
CA ASN A 211 -10.66 8.51 6.45
C ASN A 211 -11.38 8.50 5.12
N LEU A 212 -11.70 9.68 4.56
CA LEU A 212 -12.32 9.77 3.25
C LEU A 212 -11.39 9.24 2.15
N ILE A 213 -10.11 9.59 2.20
CA ILE A 213 -9.11 9.05 1.26
C ILE A 213 -9.01 7.52 1.42
N PHE A 214 -9.00 7.03 2.65
CA PHE A 214 -8.88 5.60 2.91
C PHE A 214 -10.12 4.79 2.49
N ASP A 215 -11.32 5.35 2.63
CA ASP A 215 -12.55 4.76 2.08
C ASP A 215 -12.48 4.64 0.56
N LEU A 216 -11.97 5.67 -0.12
CA LEU A 216 -11.74 5.62 -1.56
C LEU A 216 -10.67 4.57 -1.92
N LEU A 217 -9.62 4.40 -1.10
CA LEU A 217 -8.59 3.36 -1.29
C LEU A 217 -9.19 1.97 -1.19
N SER A 218 -10.04 1.75 -0.18
CA SER A 218 -10.80 0.51 0.00
C SER A 218 -11.66 0.20 -1.23
N GLN A 219 -12.40 1.20 -1.74
CA GLN A 219 -13.25 1.07 -2.93
C GLN A 219 -12.42 0.82 -4.19
N SER A 220 -11.34 1.57 -4.39
CA SER A 220 -10.40 1.40 -5.50
C SER A 220 -9.82 -0.01 -5.54
N ARG A 221 -9.37 -0.52 -4.38
CA ARG A 221 -8.88 -1.88 -4.23
C ARG A 221 -9.93 -2.92 -4.57
N ALA A 222 -11.19 -2.69 -4.17
CA ALA A 222 -12.31 -3.57 -4.52
C ALA A 222 -12.61 -3.54 -6.04
N LEU A 223 -12.55 -2.38 -6.68
CA LEU A 223 -12.79 -2.22 -8.13
C LEU A 223 -11.79 -2.99 -8.98
N VAL A 224 -10.54 -3.12 -8.52
CA VAL A 224 -9.52 -3.86 -9.25
C VAL A 224 -9.38 -5.29 -8.81
N SER A 225 -9.86 -5.64 -7.62
CA SER A 225 -9.83 -7.03 -7.15
C SER A 225 -10.67 -7.91 -8.06
N PRO A 226 -10.27 -9.16 -8.32
CA PRO A 226 -11.12 -10.10 -9.04
C PRO A 226 -12.48 -10.12 -8.38
N LYS A 227 -13.55 -9.98 -9.17
CA LYS A 227 -14.90 -10.28 -8.68
C LYS A 227 -14.88 -11.75 -8.27
N SER A 228 -14.64 -12.07 -7.00
CA SER A 228 -14.96 -13.39 -6.48
C SER A 228 -16.48 -13.52 -6.52
N TYR A 229 -17.01 -14.65 -6.96
CA TYR A 229 -18.45 -14.87 -6.83
C TYR A 229 -18.85 -14.64 -5.37
N ARG A 230 -19.89 -13.82 -5.17
CA ARG A 230 -20.63 -13.73 -3.92
C ARG A 230 -22.06 -14.04 -4.32
N ALA A 231 -22.60 -15.08 -3.74
CA ALA A 231 -23.99 -15.42 -3.95
C ALA A 231 -24.89 -14.24 -3.53
N ALA A 232 -26.04 -14.09 -4.20
CA ALA A 232 -27.09 -13.22 -3.70
C ALA A 232 -27.62 -13.78 -2.37
N GLU A 233 -28.38 -12.96 -1.62
CA GLU A 233 -29.00 -13.42 -0.38
C GLU A 233 -29.85 -14.68 -0.63
N ASN A 234 -29.61 -15.75 0.14
CA ASN A 234 -30.19 -17.10 -0.02
C ASN A 234 -29.67 -17.97 -1.19
N GLU A 235 -28.61 -17.57 -1.90
CA GLU A 235 -27.89 -18.47 -2.80
C GLU A 235 -26.61 -19.03 -2.14
N PRO A 236 -26.16 -20.24 -2.52
CA PRO A 236 -24.92 -20.81 -1.99
C PRO A 236 -23.68 -20.16 -2.59
N ASP A 237 -22.65 -19.92 -1.79
CA ASP A 237 -21.33 -19.56 -2.32
C ASP A 237 -20.67 -20.79 -2.98
N TYR A 238 -19.81 -20.53 -3.97
CA TYR A 238 -19.06 -21.56 -4.68
C TYR A 238 -17.58 -21.44 -4.35
N TRP A 239 -17.01 -22.50 -3.81
CA TRP A 239 -15.65 -22.60 -3.33
C TRP A 239 -14.84 -23.58 -4.17
N ILE A 240 -13.52 -23.43 -4.17
CA ILE A 240 -12.58 -24.41 -4.74
C ILE A 240 -11.40 -24.61 -3.78
N ILE A 241 -11.06 -25.87 -3.52
CA ILE A 241 -9.96 -26.31 -2.65
C ILE A 241 -8.99 -27.22 -3.41
N PRO A 242 -7.68 -27.21 -3.08
CA PRO A 242 -6.74 -28.17 -3.64
C PRO A 242 -6.77 -29.50 -2.87
N ALA A 243 -6.64 -30.61 -3.58
CA ALA A 243 -6.38 -31.94 -3.04
C ALA A 243 -5.15 -32.55 -3.72
N ASN A 244 -4.23 -33.10 -2.92
CA ASN A 244 -3.02 -33.76 -3.42
C ASN A 244 -3.16 -35.27 -3.25
N LEU A 245 -3.32 -36.00 -4.36
CA LEU A 245 -3.47 -37.45 -4.36
C LEU A 245 -2.30 -38.22 -3.74
N LYS A 246 -1.12 -37.59 -3.60
CA LYS A 246 0.00 -38.22 -2.89
C LYS A 246 -0.18 -38.25 -1.37
N LEU A 247 -0.98 -37.33 -0.84
CA LEU A 247 -1.23 -37.20 0.60
C LEU A 247 -2.58 -37.78 1.00
N TYR A 248 -3.55 -37.76 0.08
CA TYR A 248 -4.94 -38.12 0.36
C TYR A 248 -5.60 -38.72 -0.89
N ASP A 249 -5.98 -39.99 -0.82
CA ASP A 249 -6.61 -40.72 -1.93
C ASP A 249 -8.13 -40.49 -1.95
N ILE A 250 -8.50 -39.28 -2.35
CA ILE A 250 -9.89 -38.86 -2.43
C ILE A 250 -10.71 -39.68 -3.44
N ASP A 251 -10.05 -40.29 -4.43
CA ASP A 251 -10.72 -41.10 -5.44
C ASP A 251 -11.24 -42.39 -4.80
N LEU A 252 -10.42 -43.05 -3.98
CA LEU A 252 -10.82 -44.23 -3.20
C LEU A 252 -11.90 -43.87 -2.17
N ASP A 253 -11.72 -42.75 -1.47
CA ASP A 253 -12.65 -42.33 -0.42
C ASP A 253 -14.06 -42.09 -0.98
N PHE A 254 -14.18 -41.33 -2.08
CA PHE A 254 -15.48 -41.12 -2.72
C PHE A 254 -16.06 -42.37 -3.38
N ALA A 255 -15.22 -43.33 -3.78
CA ALA A 255 -15.71 -44.62 -4.27
C ALA A 255 -16.34 -45.46 -3.14
N GLN A 256 -15.84 -45.34 -1.91
CA GLN A 256 -16.38 -46.05 -0.74
C GLN A 256 -17.58 -45.32 -0.11
N ASN A 257 -17.47 -44.00 0.05
CA ASN A 257 -18.50 -43.18 0.69
C ASN A 257 -18.64 -41.84 -0.02
N LYS A 258 -19.88 -41.51 -0.42
CA LYS A 258 -20.19 -40.22 -1.05
C LYS A 258 -20.08 -39.04 -0.10
N GLU A 259 -20.01 -39.31 1.20
CA GLU A 259 -19.82 -38.30 2.23
C GLU A 259 -18.40 -38.34 2.79
N GLN A 260 -17.72 -37.21 2.74
CA GLN A 260 -16.35 -37.05 3.22
C GLN A 260 -16.25 -35.87 4.18
N VAL A 261 -15.39 -35.98 5.18
CA VAL A 261 -15.14 -34.93 6.15
C VAL A 261 -13.83 -34.23 5.80
N TRP A 262 -13.84 -32.90 5.77
CA TRP A 262 -12.70 -32.12 5.32
C TRP A 262 -12.48 -30.92 6.25
N HIS A 263 -11.23 -30.63 6.63
CA HIS A 263 -10.89 -29.46 7.45
C HIS A 263 -10.92 -28.18 6.60
N HIS A 264 -11.43 -27.07 7.13
CA HIS A 264 -11.47 -25.82 6.37
C HIS A 264 -11.01 -24.60 7.17
N LYS A 265 -10.63 -23.57 6.42
CA LYS A 265 -10.32 -22.24 6.94
C LYS A 265 -11.10 -21.21 6.11
N GLY A 266 -11.84 -20.34 6.79
CA GLY A 266 -12.68 -19.32 6.17
C GLY A 266 -14.17 -19.45 6.52
N LYS A 267 -14.94 -18.41 6.20
CA LYS A 267 -16.40 -18.35 6.43
C LYS A 267 -17.14 -19.16 5.36
N ILE A 268 -17.14 -20.48 5.53
CA ILE A 268 -17.84 -21.46 4.69
C ILE A 268 -19.09 -21.90 5.44
N ASN A 269 -20.24 -21.98 4.77
CA ASN A 269 -21.50 -22.31 5.41
C ASN A 269 -22.09 -23.62 4.87
N ALA A 270 -22.92 -24.28 5.68
CA ALA A 270 -23.76 -25.36 5.20
C ALA A 270 -24.66 -24.85 4.05
N GLY A 271 -24.80 -25.65 3.00
CA GLY A 271 -25.49 -25.27 1.77
C GLY A 271 -24.59 -24.79 0.64
N ASP A 272 -23.37 -24.31 0.94
CA ASP A 272 -22.40 -23.88 -0.07
C ASP A 272 -21.98 -25.05 -0.99
N ILE A 273 -21.42 -24.71 -2.15
CA ILE A 273 -20.87 -25.67 -3.12
C ILE A 273 -19.35 -25.66 -3.05
N MET A 274 -18.74 -26.83 -2.99
CA MET A 274 -17.30 -27.03 -2.89
C MET A 274 -16.77 -27.80 -4.10
N GLY A 275 -15.87 -27.17 -4.86
CA GLY A 275 -15.10 -27.81 -5.92
C GLY A 275 -13.75 -28.33 -5.41
N ILE A 276 -13.38 -29.55 -5.78
CA ILE A 276 -12.09 -30.14 -5.40
C ILE A 276 -11.20 -30.25 -6.63
N TYR A 277 -10.16 -29.43 -6.61
CA TYR A 277 -9.11 -29.38 -7.62
C TYR A 277 -7.99 -30.35 -7.26
N ILE A 278 -7.78 -31.35 -8.12
CA ILE A 278 -6.67 -32.28 -7.97
C ILE A 278 -5.39 -31.61 -8.46
N THR A 279 -4.39 -31.53 -7.57
CA THR A 279 -3.09 -30.92 -7.88
C THR A 279 -2.26 -31.79 -8.84
N ALA A 280 -0.99 -31.45 -9.07
CA ALA A 280 -0.12 -32.22 -9.96
C ALA A 280 -0.04 -33.71 -9.55
N PRO A 281 -0.07 -34.66 -10.51
CA PRO A 281 0.07 -34.45 -11.96
C PRO A 281 -1.23 -34.11 -12.70
N THR A 282 -2.40 -34.41 -12.13
CA THR A 282 -3.71 -34.27 -12.78
C THR A 282 -4.03 -32.83 -13.18
N ARG A 283 -3.89 -31.90 -12.23
CA ARG A 283 -4.15 -30.46 -12.44
C ARG A 283 -5.53 -30.14 -13.02
N ALA A 284 -6.60 -30.72 -12.46
CA ALA A 284 -7.98 -30.53 -12.93
C ALA A 284 -8.99 -30.42 -11.77
N LEU A 285 -10.09 -29.68 -11.98
CA LEU A 285 -11.25 -29.71 -11.09
C LEU A 285 -12.03 -31.01 -11.34
N ARG A 286 -12.07 -31.90 -10.35
CA ARG A 286 -12.62 -33.25 -10.50
C ARG A 286 -13.94 -33.46 -9.80
N TYR A 287 -14.11 -32.88 -8.61
CA TYR A 287 -15.32 -33.10 -7.81
C TYR A 287 -16.05 -31.81 -7.55
N ILE A 288 -17.38 -31.89 -7.57
CA ILE A 288 -18.26 -30.89 -6.95
C ILE A 288 -19.03 -31.57 -5.84
N CYS A 289 -19.01 -30.96 -4.67
CA CYS A 289 -19.69 -31.40 -3.48
C CYS A 289 -20.63 -30.30 -2.98
N ARG A 290 -21.71 -30.69 -2.31
CA ARG A 290 -22.52 -29.80 -1.49
C ARG A 290 -22.06 -29.93 -0.05
N ILE A 291 -21.92 -28.81 0.64
CA ILE A 291 -21.58 -28.81 2.06
C ILE A 291 -22.86 -29.09 2.84
N SER A 292 -22.97 -30.27 3.43
CA SER A 292 -24.16 -30.68 4.18
C SER A 292 -24.16 -30.11 5.59
N ASP A 293 -22.98 -29.99 6.20
CA ASP A 293 -22.83 -29.49 7.56
C ASP A 293 -21.44 -28.86 7.79
N VAL A 294 -21.35 -27.98 8.79
CA VAL A 294 -20.10 -27.35 9.25
C VAL A 294 -20.06 -27.43 10.78
N PHE A 295 -19.00 -28.04 11.31
CA PHE A 295 -18.88 -28.33 12.74
C PHE A 295 -17.42 -28.15 13.21
N GLN A 296 -17.20 -28.14 14.52
CA GLN A 296 -15.86 -28.07 15.11
C GLN A 296 -15.49 -29.41 15.72
N GLU A 297 -14.28 -29.89 15.45
CA GLU A 297 -13.72 -31.12 16.00
C GLU A 297 -12.24 -30.88 16.36
N ASN A 298 -11.85 -31.16 17.61
CA ASN A 298 -10.48 -30.94 18.12
C ASN A 298 -9.91 -29.54 17.83
N ASP A 299 -10.71 -28.49 18.04
CA ASP A 299 -10.37 -27.08 17.75
C ASP A 299 -10.13 -26.74 16.28
N GLU A 300 -10.42 -27.66 15.37
CA GLU A 300 -10.41 -27.43 13.93
C GLU A 300 -11.83 -27.34 13.38
N MET A 301 -12.04 -26.41 12.44
CA MET A 301 -13.31 -26.30 11.72
C MET A 301 -13.36 -27.35 10.60
N MET A 302 -14.39 -28.17 10.63
CA MET A 302 -14.63 -29.26 9.71
C MET A 302 -15.90 -28.99 8.90
N MET A 303 -15.92 -29.51 7.68
CA MET A 303 -17.10 -29.48 6.81
C MET A 303 -17.38 -30.90 6.31
N ARG A 304 -18.67 -31.24 6.24
CA ARG A 304 -19.12 -32.49 5.62
C ARG A 304 -19.47 -32.22 4.16
N LEU A 305 -18.75 -32.90 3.28
CA LEU A 305 -18.89 -32.83 1.83
C LEU A 305 -19.75 -33.98 1.36
N HIS A 306 -20.86 -33.68 0.70
CA HIS A 306 -21.67 -34.66 -0.01
C HIS A 306 -21.39 -34.56 -1.51
N LEU A 307 -20.88 -35.63 -2.13
CA LEU A 307 -20.53 -35.64 -3.55
C LEU A 307 -21.76 -35.41 -4.45
N VAL A 308 -21.70 -34.39 -5.30
CA VAL A 308 -22.77 -34.03 -6.26
C VAL A 308 -22.40 -34.46 -7.68
N LYS A 309 -21.17 -34.18 -8.11
CA LYS A 309 -20.73 -34.43 -9.48
C LYS A 309 -19.25 -34.81 -9.53
N VAL A 310 -18.93 -35.71 -10.46
CA VAL A 310 -17.55 -36.05 -10.86
C VAL A 310 -17.35 -35.60 -12.31
N PHE A 311 -16.26 -34.89 -12.57
CA PHE A 311 -15.84 -34.47 -13.89
C PHE A 311 -14.65 -35.31 -14.38
N PRO A 312 -14.58 -35.65 -15.67
CA PRO A 312 -13.35 -36.17 -16.24
C PRO A 312 -12.26 -35.07 -16.25
N ASP A 313 -11.00 -35.47 -16.15
CA ASP A 313 -9.88 -34.53 -15.96
C ASP A 313 -9.68 -33.55 -17.13
N ASN A 314 -10.27 -33.83 -18.30
CA ASN A 314 -10.25 -32.97 -19.48
C ASN A 314 -11.42 -31.97 -19.54
N GLU A 315 -12.41 -32.05 -18.65
CA GLU A 315 -13.53 -31.11 -18.63
C GLU A 315 -13.08 -29.76 -18.07
N PHE A 316 -12.46 -29.75 -16.89
CA PHE A 316 -11.91 -28.55 -16.25
C PHE A 316 -10.41 -28.66 -15.93
N PRO A 317 -9.55 -28.81 -16.95
CA PRO A 317 -8.10 -28.78 -16.77
C PRO A 317 -7.64 -27.37 -16.38
N ILE A 318 -6.44 -27.26 -15.80
CA ILE A 318 -5.88 -25.99 -15.33
C ILE A 318 -5.91 -24.87 -16.39
N ASP A 319 -5.68 -25.19 -17.66
CA ASP A 319 -5.68 -24.17 -18.73
C ASP A 319 -7.08 -23.57 -18.94
N ARG A 320 -8.15 -24.38 -18.88
CA ARG A 320 -9.54 -23.89 -18.91
C ARG A 320 -9.86 -23.11 -17.65
N LEU A 321 -9.42 -23.58 -16.47
CA LEU A 321 -9.61 -22.85 -15.22
C LEU A 321 -8.93 -21.47 -15.24
N ILE A 322 -7.74 -21.36 -15.83
CA ILE A 322 -7.03 -20.09 -16.03
C ILE A 322 -7.82 -19.15 -16.94
N GLN A 323 -8.39 -19.66 -18.03
CA GLN A 323 -9.27 -18.89 -18.94
C GLN A 323 -10.52 -18.38 -18.21
N LEU A 324 -11.10 -19.20 -17.33
CA LEU A 324 -12.22 -18.82 -16.46
C LEU A 324 -11.78 -17.97 -15.24
N GLY A 325 -10.51 -17.55 -15.17
CA GLY A 325 -9.99 -16.62 -14.16
C GLY A 325 -9.43 -17.24 -12.88
N VAL A 326 -9.37 -18.57 -12.77
CA VAL A 326 -8.76 -19.30 -11.65
C VAL A 326 -7.29 -19.60 -11.98
N LYS A 327 -6.39 -18.68 -11.60
CA LYS A 327 -4.95 -18.78 -11.93
C LYS A 327 -4.18 -19.86 -11.13
N ALA A 328 -4.55 -20.08 -9.88
CA ALA A 328 -3.91 -21.06 -9.00
C ALA A 328 -4.82 -21.43 -7.83
N VAL A 329 -4.79 -22.69 -7.42
CA VAL A 329 -5.53 -23.20 -6.26
C VAL A 329 -4.51 -23.71 -5.24
N ARG A 330 -4.20 -22.87 -4.23
CA ARG A 330 -3.22 -23.16 -3.17
C ARG A 330 -3.85 -23.32 -1.78
N GLY A 331 -5.17 -23.16 -1.71
CA GLY A 331 -5.99 -23.25 -0.51
C GLY A 331 -7.45 -22.91 -0.85
N PRO A 332 -8.35 -22.95 0.15
CA PRO A 332 -9.75 -22.61 -0.05
C PRO A 332 -9.90 -21.18 -0.59
N ARG A 333 -10.66 -21.05 -1.69
CA ARG A 333 -10.99 -19.75 -2.28
C ARG A 333 -12.34 -19.82 -2.98
N ARG A 334 -13.01 -18.70 -3.15
CA ARG A 334 -14.22 -18.65 -3.98
C ARG A 334 -13.88 -18.83 -5.45
N MET A 335 -14.77 -19.51 -6.17
CA MET A 335 -14.77 -19.59 -7.62
C MET A 335 -15.01 -18.20 -8.23
N THR A 336 -14.57 -18.02 -9.47
CA THR A 336 -14.89 -16.83 -10.27
C THR A 336 -16.31 -16.92 -10.83
N PRO A 337 -17.00 -15.80 -11.11
CA PRO A 337 -18.33 -15.80 -11.71
C PRO A 337 -18.44 -16.66 -12.97
N ASP A 338 -17.43 -16.61 -13.84
CA ASP A 338 -17.43 -17.39 -15.09
C ASP A 338 -17.34 -18.90 -14.81
N LEU A 339 -16.50 -19.32 -13.86
CA LEU A 339 -16.45 -20.72 -13.43
C LEU A 339 -17.77 -21.15 -12.77
N VAL A 340 -18.38 -20.30 -11.95
CA VAL A 340 -19.68 -20.59 -11.33
C VAL A 340 -20.77 -20.75 -12.38
N ALA A 341 -20.79 -19.91 -13.43
CA ALA A 341 -21.75 -20.03 -14.51
C ALA A 341 -21.63 -21.38 -15.25
N GLU A 342 -20.41 -21.80 -15.57
CA GLU A 342 -20.13 -23.09 -16.22
C GLU A 342 -20.50 -24.27 -15.32
N VAL A 343 -20.14 -24.22 -14.04
CA VAL A 343 -20.49 -25.28 -13.07
C VAL A 343 -22.01 -25.34 -12.88
N LYS A 344 -22.70 -24.20 -12.70
CA LYS A 344 -24.16 -24.13 -12.58
C LYS A 344 -24.89 -24.67 -13.81
N ALA A 345 -24.32 -24.56 -15.01
CA ALA A 345 -24.94 -25.07 -16.22
C ALA A 345 -24.90 -26.62 -16.32
N ILE A 346 -24.05 -27.28 -15.54
CA ILE A 346 -23.77 -28.72 -15.61
C ILE A 346 -24.20 -29.46 -14.32
N LEU A 347 -24.51 -28.73 -13.25
CA LEU A 347 -25.16 -29.20 -12.02
C LEU A 347 -26.68 -29.17 -12.17
#